data_AF-A0A315W6L4-F1
#
_entry.id   AF-A0A315W6L4-F1
#
_cell.length_a   1.000
_cell.length_b   1.000
_cell.length_c   1.000
_cell.angle_alpha   90.00
_cell.angle_beta   90.00
_cell.angle_gamma   90.00
#
_symmetry.space_group_name_H-M   'P 1'
#
loop_
_entity.id
_entity.type
_entity.pdbx_description
1 polymer ?
#
loop_
_entity_poly.entity_id
_entity_poly.type
_entity_poly.pdbx_seq_one_letter_code
_entity_poly.pdbx_strand_id
1 'polypeptide(L)'
;MNKPFEDGSSKMSAARHEYDPDSFLIHTLQRGNYIKINSLKPSNTCTATSFELCQKYLLSPKWIPVGLREPEGKKEGTAMDQIIKVNEFHGSHVIDGSTTLREGDIAVSTGRRSKICFARSCLWSKSVDGHVYVAYTLSPDYLIFLSPVYILYINKQTADIETKLIKEGMDNIEDSTCIRFVPRTHQRDYIDIQPKSGCWSYLGSRGGKQTLSLQNPDCMHIGVISHEFMHSLGFVHEQSRFDRDNYVTIMWPNIWRDRVRNFEKFKTENLDLPYDFGSIMHFGMYAYSMAGEPTIVPKNGRNVKLGQASSLSHVDKLKINRLYQCGVLFGVLIPVDMVPVKNATGVHEGKLRLKRKYSGELFEEDELMDRDQMTAMDQILEVNSRLRAPRGLSFREGDIAYSYVRSAINCPGNNCLWPKSIDGFVYVPYILSPVYDDMDRITIETGMQEISSGTCIKFIPRTHEASFLDIQPRYGCWSFLGQTGGSQTLSLQTPGCMWSGIAAHEFMHALGFVHEQSRSDRDHYVTIVWKNILPEQIHNFRKQVTNNLNSPYDYSSVMHYGRYAFSEEGGPTIIPKPDPYIPIGQRDGPSALDLHKINLLYSC
;
A
#
# COMPACT_ATOMS: atom_id res chain seq x y z
N MET A 1 -22.69 -65.96 56.99
CA MET A 1 -21.94 -65.87 58.26
C MET A 1 -20.46 -66.08 57.96
N ASN A 2 -19.59 -65.56 58.84
CA ASN A 2 -18.17 -65.93 59.05
C ASN A 2 -17.16 -65.75 57.90
N LYS A 3 -16.49 -64.59 57.94
CA LYS A 3 -15.02 -64.40 57.83
C LYS A 3 -14.32 -64.89 59.13
N PRO A 4 -13.00 -64.68 59.41
CA PRO A 4 -11.91 -63.97 58.71
C PRO A 4 -10.90 -64.99 58.12
N PHE A 5 -9.57 -64.85 57.93
CA PHE A 5 -8.46 -63.91 58.23
C PHE A 5 -7.46 -64.01 57.04
N GLU A 6 -6.43 -63.19 56.77
CA GLU A 6 -6.11 -61.74 56.89
C GLU A 6 -4.92 -61.52 55.88
N ASP A 7 -4.11 -60.45 55.71
CA ASP A 7 -3.91 -59.09 56.23
C ASP A 7 -3.24 -58.25 55.10
N GLY A 8 -3.10 -56.93 55.28
CA GLY A 8 -2.29 -56.05 54.45
C GLY A 8 -2.63 -54.57 54.71
N SER A 9 -1.89 -53.90 55.60
CA SER A 9 -2.30 -52.59 56.15
C SER A 9 -1.33 -51.42 55.89
N SER A 10 -1.86 -50.25 55.50
CA SER A 10 -1.31 -48.92 55.80
C SER A 10 -2.25 -47.76 55.40
N LYS A 11 -3.22 -47.51 56.28
CA LYS A 11 -3.54 -46.20 56.89
C LYS A 11 -3.50 -44.93 56.02
N MET A 12 -4.69 -44.49 55.60
CA MET A 12 -5.02 -43.06 55.54
C MET A 12 -5.17 -42.48 56.96
N SER A 13 -4.89 -41.18 57.12
CA SER A 13 -5.32 -40.36 58.26
C SER A 13 -5.62 -38.95 57.77
N ALA A 14 -6.61 -38.28 58.35
CA ALA A 14 -7.03 -36.95 57.93
C ALA A 14 -7.11 -36.00 59.13
N ALA A 15 -6.62 -34.78 58.95
CA ALA A 15 -6.83 -33.66 59.86
C ALA A 15 -7.10 -32.39 59.03
N ARG A 16 -7.98 -31.53 59.53
CA ARG A 16 -8.22 -30.18 58.98
C ARG A 16 -7.35 -29.18 59.76
N HIS A 17 -6.93 -28.11 59.11
CA HIS A 17 -6.79 -26.79 59.74
C HIS A 17 -6.83 -25.68 58.66
N GLU A 18 -6.93 -24.44 59.09
CA GLU A 18 -7.28 -23.26 58.29
C GLU A 18 -6.25 -22.89 57.20
N TYR A 19 -6.74 -22.13 56.22
CA TYR A 19 -5.95 -21.53 55.14
C TYR A 19 -5.60 -20.08 55.49
N ASP A 20 -4.31 -19.75 55.49
CA ASP A 20 -3.77 -18.39 55.58
C ASP A 20 -2.99 -18.10 54.28
N PRO A 21 -3.40 -17.10 53.46
CA PRO A 21 -2.91 -16.99 52.08
C PRO A 21 -1.60 -16.21 51.89
N ASP A 22 -1.10 -15.48 52.90
CA ASP A 22 0.00 -14.50 52.73
C ASP A 22 1.42 -15.09 52.93
N SER A 23 1.62 -16.38 52.61
CA SER A 23 2.94 -17.03 52.70
C SER A 23 3.21 -18.01 51.56
N PHE A 24 4.02 -17.59 50.58
CA PHE A 24 5.32 -18.24 50.31
C PHE A 24 6.22 -17.39 49.40
N LEU A 25 7.53 -17.38 49.67
CA LEU A 25 8.50 -16.56 48.96
C LEU A 25 9.21 -17.31 47.81
N ILE A 26 9.44 -16.56 46.73
CA ILE A 26 10.64 -16.56 45.85
C ILE A 26 11.72 -17.60 46.20
N HIS A 27 12.07 -18.49 45.24
CA HIS A 27 13.47 -18.65 44.81
C HIS A 27 13.64 -19.41 43.48
N THR A 28 14.65 -19.00 42.69
CA THR A 28 15.27 -19.70 41.54
C THR A 28 14.39 -20.19 40.38
N LEU A 29 14.55 -19.56 39.21
CA LEU A 29 14.94 -20.27 37.99
C LEU A 29 15.53 -19.29 36.94
N GLN A 30 16.86 -19.23 36.88
CA GLN A 30 17.57 -18.71 35.70
C GLN A 30 17.68 -19.83 34.64
N ARG A 31 17.91 -19.42 33.39
CA ARG A 31 17.98 -20.22 32.14
C ARG A 31 16.62 -20.44 31.47
N GLY A 32 16.61 -20.28 30.15
CA GLY A 32 15.39 -20.07 29.38
C GLY A 32 14.61 -21.36 29.08
N ASN A 33 13.30 -21.25 29.17
CA ASN A 33 12.33 -22.06 28.43
C ASN A 33 11.11 -21.18 28.14
N TYR A 34 10.66 -21.14 26.89
CA TYR A 34 9.46 -20.39 26.50
C TYR A 34 8.21 -21.16 26.96
N ILE A 35 7.37 -20.55 27.81
CA ILE A 35 6.04 -21.11 28.09
C ILE A 35 5.15 -20.90 26.85
N LYS A 36 4.89 -21.99 26.14
CA LYS A 36 4.10 -22.02 24.91
C LYS A 36 2.60 -22.05 25.23
N ILE A 37 2.00 -20.87 25.44
CA ILE A 37 0.55 -20.73 25.68
C ILE A 37 -0.23 -21.01 24.38
N ASN A 38 -0.37 -22.29 24.04
CA ASN A 38 -1.30 -22.74 23.03
C ASN A 38 -2.73 -22.76 23.62
N SER A 39 -3.67 -22.12 22.92
CA SER A 39 -5.13 -22.23 23.10
C SER A 39 -5.68 -22.05 24.52
N LEU A 40 -6.05 -20.81 24.86
CA LEU A 40 -7.28 -20.56 25.63
C LEU A 40 -8.39 -20.22 24.63
N LYS A 41 -9.46 -21.01 24.62
CA LYS A 41 -10.72 -20.63 23.95
C LYS A 41 -11.52 -19.72 24.91
N PRO A 42 -12.29 -18.75 24.41
CA PRO A 42 -13.20 -17.97 25.25
C PRO A 42 -14.36 -18.86 25.74
N SER A 43 -14.34 -19.20 27.02
CA SER A 43 -15.49 -19.77 27.74
C SER A 43 -15.92 -18.80 28.82
N ASN A 44 -17.14 -18.27 28.70
CA ASN A 44 -17.67 -17.19 29.53
C ASN A 44 -17.74 -17.57 31.02
N THR A 45 -17.26 -16.72 31.92
CA THR A 45 -18.09 -15.84 32.79
C THR A 45 -17.22 -15.22 33.89
N CYS A 46 -17.22 -13.89 34.01
CA CYS A 46 -16.85 -13.21 35.26
C CYS A 46 -18.12 -13.04 36.11
N THR A 47 -18.18 -13.66 37.28
CA THR A 47 -19.31 -13.50 38.22
C THR A 47 -19.18 -12.21 39.04
N ALA A 48 -20.31 -11.62 39.41
CA ALA A 48 -20.44 -10.18 39.70
C ALA A 48 -19.93 -9.70 41.08
N THR A 49 -18.94 -10.36 41.68
CA THR A 49 -18.41 -10.05 43.03
C THR A 49 -16.93 -9.67 43.09
N SER A 50 -16.24 -9.56 41.94
CA SER A 50 -14.80 -9.29 41.90
C SER A 50 -14.35 -8.31 40.81
N PHE A 51 -15.24 -7.43 40.32
CA PHE A 51 -14.92 -6.49 39.23
C PHE A 51 -13.69 -5.62 39.53
N GLU A 52 -13.60 -5.04 40.73
CA GLU A 52 -12.43 -4.28 41.18
C GLU A 52 -11.16 -5.14 41.29
N LEU A 53 -11.25 -6.38 41.78
CA LEU A 53 -10.09 -7.27 41.89
C LEU A 53 -9.58 -7.72 40.52
N CYS A 54 -10.49 -7.98 39.58
CA CYS A 54 -10.16 -8.37 38.21
C CYS A 54 -9.53 -7.19 37.46
N GLN A 55 -10.08 -5.99 37.59
CA GLN A 55 -9.42 -4.75 37.14
C GLN A 55 -8.03 -4.61 37.78
N LYS A 56 -7.88 -4.77 39.10
CA LYS A 56 -6.59 -4.60 39.80
C LYS A 56 -5.52 -5.63 39.39
N TYR A 57 -5.92 -6.82 38.94
CA TYR A 57 -5.01 -7.81 38.36
C TYR A 57 -4.61 -7.47 36.91
N LEU A 58 -5.55 -7.00 36.08
CA LEU A 58 -5.30 -6.58 34.69
C LEU A 58 -4.55 -5.24 34.58
N LEU A 59 -4.77 -4.32 35.53
CA LEU A 59 -4.14 -2.99 35.61
C LEU A 59 -2.81 -3.00 36.38
N SER A 60 -2.24 -4.17 36.67
CA SER A 60 -0.96 -4.28 37.37
C SER A 60 0.21 -3.83 36.47
N PRO A 61 1.07 -2.88 36.90
CA PRO A 61 2.18 -2.34 36.09
C PRO A 61 3.36 -3.33 35.87
N LYS A 62 3.14 -4.61 36.17
CA LYS A 62 3.97 -5.76 35.74
C LYS A 62 3.48 -6.41 34.43
N TRP A 63 2.23 -6.18 34.02
CA TRP A 63 1.62 -6.80 32.83
C TRP A 63 1.34 -5.80 31.69
N ILE A 64 1.50 -4.49 31.94
CA ILE A 64 1.65 -3.50 30.87
C ILE A 64 2.96 -3.80 30.12
N PRO A 65 2.95 -3.99 28.78
CA PRO A 65 4.16 -4.18 27.98
C PRO A 65 5.19 -3.08 28.24
N VAL A 66 6.48 -3.44 28.33
CA VAL A 66 7.53 -2.47 28.74
C VAL A 66 7.68 -1.32 27.74
N GLY A 67 7.38 -1.55 26.45
CA GLY A 67 7.31 -0.50 25.43
C GLY A 67 6.21 0.56 25.59
N LEU A 68 5.31 0.41 26.56
CA LEU A 68 4.34 1.45 26.97
C LEU A 68 4.76 2.23 28.21
N ARG A 69 5.98 2.01 28.73
CA ARG A 69 6.58 2.92 29.74
C ARG A 69 7.17 4.12 29.03
N GLU A 70 6.55 5.29 29.22
CA GLU A 70 7.14 6.57 28.83
C GLU A 70 8.52 6.71 29.49
N PRO A 71 9.61 6.99 28.73
CA PRO A 71 10.87 7.38 29.33
C PRO A 71 10.69 8.68 30.11
N GLU A 72 11.02 8.67 31.40
CA GLU A 72 10.80 9.80 32.32
C GLU A 72 11.36 11.10 31.73
N GLY A 73 10.46 12.01 31.31
CA GLY A 73 10.82 13.35 30.82
C GLY A 73 10.54 13.68 29.35
N LYS A 74 10.05 12.75 28.51
CA LYS A 74 9.67 13.07 27.10
C LYS A 74 8.15 13.25 26.91
N LYS A 75 7.72 14.50 26.74
CA LYS A 75 6.34 14.87 26.38
C LYS A 75 6.04 14.64 24.88
N GLU A 76 4.76 14.42 24.57
CA GLU A 76 4.14 14.48 23.23
C GLU A 76 4.63 13.45 22.19
N GLY A 77 4.01 12.26 22.25
CA GLY A 77 3.96 11.30 21.14
C GLY A 77 3.17 11.82 19.93
N THR A 78 3.22 11.08 18.83
CA THR A 78 2.55 11.40 17.55
C THR A 78 1.05 11.09 17.58
N ALA A 79 0.30 11.55 16.57
CA ALA A 79 -1.09 11.12 16.36
C ALA A 79 -1.17 9.59 16.23
N MET A 80 -0.23 8.97 15.52
CA MET A 80 -0.15 7.51 15.44
C MET A 80 0.07 6.85 16.81
N ASP A 81 0.96 7.37 17.65
CA ASP A 81 1.21 6.80 18.98
C ASP A 81 -0.05 6.89 19.87
N GLN A 82 -0.90 7.89 19.66
CA GLN A 82 -2.22 8.01 20.29
C GLN A 82 -3.19 6.95 19.74
N ILE A 83 -3.35 6.86 18.42
CA ILE A 83 -4.24 5.90 17.73
C ILE A 83 -3.89 4.45 18.10
N ILE A 84 -2.61 4.07 18.03
CA ILE A 84 -2.10 2.75 18.44
C ILE A 84 -2.47 2.47 19.89
N LYS A 85 -2.25 3.43 20.81
CA LYS A 85 -2.55 3.26 22.24
C LYS A 85 -4.03 3.00 22.49
N VAL A 86 -4.94 3.68 21.77
CA VAL A 86 -6.39 3.46 21.88
C VAL A 86 -6.77 2.09 21.30
N ASN A 87 -6.37 1.79 20.06
CA ASN A 87 -6.83 0.60 19.34
C ASN A 87 -6.30 -0.71 19.94
N GLU A 88 -5.07 -0.72 20.47
CA GLU A 88 -4.51 -1.85 21.21
C GLU A 88 -5.16 -2.02 22.59
N PHE A 89 -5.44 -0.92 23.32
CA PHE A 89 -6.06 -1.00 24.65
C PHE A 89 -7.52 -1.49 24.59
N HIS A 90 -8.29 -1.06 23.58
CA HIS A 90 -9.66 -1.51 23.38
C HIS A 90 -9.79 -2.81 22.57
N GLY A 91 -8.69 -3.35 22.05
CA GLY A 91 -8.68 -4.60 21.27
C GLY A 91 -9.45 -4.51 19.95
N SER A 92 -9.53 -3.32 19.35
CA SER A 92 -10.43 -2.96 18.24
C SER A 92 -10.08 -3.63 16.89
N HIS A 93 -9.20 -4.64 16.88
CA HIS A 93 -8.65 -5.31 15.70
C HIS A 93 -9.71 -5.96 14.78
N VAL A 94 -10.92 -6.23 15.29
CA VAL A 94 -12.07 -6.76 14.54
C VAL A 94 -13.32 -5.95 14.88
N ILE A 95 -13.82 -5.16 13.92
CA ILE A 95 -14.86 -4.14 14.15
C ILE A 95 -16.29 -4.71 14.13
N ASP A 96 -16.54 -5.70 13.27
CA ASP A 96 -17.88 -6.21 12.96
C ASP A 96 -17.93 -7.73 12.70
N GLY A 97 -16.82 -8.44 12.97
CA GLY A 97 -16.64 -9.87 12.66
C GLY A 97 -16.15 -10.16 11.23
N SER A 98 -16.08 -9.16 10.35
CA SER A 98 -15.60 -9.27 8.96
C SER A 98 -14.55 -8.23 8.56
N THR A 99 -14.53 -7.09 9.25
CA THR A 99 -13.59 -5.98 9.05
C THR A 99 -12.48 -6.03 10.09
N THR A 100 -11.24 -6.10 9.61
CA THR A 100 -10.01 -6.10 10.41
C THR A 100 -9.28 -4.76 10.29
N LEU A 101 -8.59 -4.33 11.35
CA LEU A 101 -7.64 -3.22 11.28
C LEU A 101 -6.28 -3.68 10.74
N ARG A 102 -5.75 -2.96 9.75
CA ARG A 102 -4.39 -3.09 9.21
C ARG A 102 -3.58 -1.87 9.62
N GLU A 103 -2.29 -2.05 9.94
CA GLU A 103 -1.34 -1.00 10.36
C GLU A 103 -1.62 -0.37 11.73
N GLY A 104 -2.89 -0.27 12.12
CA GLY A 104 -3.38 0.09 13.45
C GLY A 104 -4.89 0.41 13.45
N ASP A 105 -5.39 0.86 12.30
CA ASP A 105 -6.48 1.83 12.12
C ASP A 105 -7.08 1.80 10.70
N ILE A 106 -6.34 1.36 9.68
CA ILE A 106 -6.87 1.19 8.32
C ILE A 106 -7.86 0.00 8.32
N ALA A 107 -9.16 0.31 8.25
CA ALA A 107 -10.22 -0.69 8.24
C ALA A 107 -10.33 -1.41 6.89
N VAL A 108 -10.22 -2.74 6.90
CA VAL A 108 -10.30 -3.60 5.69
C VAL A 108 -11.37 -4.68 5.88
N SER A 109 -12.47 -4.60 5.11
CA SER A 109 -13.56 -5.59 5.15
C SER A 109 -13.26 -6.80 4.27
N THR A 110 -13.17 -8.00 4.87
CA THR A 110 -12.91 -9.25 4.14
C THR A 110 -14.18 -9.78 3.46
N GLY A 111 -14.17 -9.93 2.13
CA GLY A 111 -15.30 -10.53 1.40
C GLY A 111 -15.32 -10.28 -0.11
N ARG A 112 -15.88 -11.22 -0.88
CA ARG A 112 -15.93 -11.19 -2.36
C ARG A 112 -16.81 -10.08 -2.99
N ARG A 113 -17.17 -9.04 -2.23
CA ARG A 113 -18.02 -7.91 -2.66
C ARG A 113 -17.65 -6.58 -2.01
N SER A 114 -16.67 -6.52 -1.09
CA SER A 114 -16.17 -5.23 -0.61
C SER A 114 -15.36 -4.57 -1.72
N LYS A 115 -15.62 -3.29 -1.99
CA LYS A 115 -14.67 -2.47 -2.76
C LYS A 115 -13.42 -2.32 -1.89
N ILE A 116 -12.33 -2.97 -2.31
CA ILE A 116 -11.02 -2.85 -1.69
C ILE A 116 -10.35 -1.63 -2.30
N CYS A 117 -9.84 -0.74 -1.45
CA CYS A 117 -9.51 0.64 -1.82
C CYS A 117 -8.12 1.00 -1.34
N PHE A 118 -7.20 1.24 -2.27
CA PHE A 118 -5.83 1.67 -2.00
C PHE A 118 -5.37 2.61 -3.12
N ALA A 119 -4.76 3.75 -2.77
CA ALA A 119 -4.34 4.79 -3.70
C ALA A 119 -5.46 5.21 -4.70
N ARG A 120 -5.11 5.42 -5.99
CA ARG A 120 -5.97 6.01 -7.03
C ARG A 120 -7.26 5.21 -7.35
N SER A 121 -7.46 4.00 -6.83
CA SER A 121 -8.66 3.18 -7.11
C SER A 121 -9.94 3.68 -6.42
N CYS A 122 -9.80 4.50 -5.37
CA CYS A 122 -10.91 4.99 -4.58
C CYS A 122 -10.78 6.47 -4.21
N LEU A 123 -10.55 7.33 -5.20
CA LEU A 123 -10.65 8.78 -5.00
C LEU A 123 -12.12 9.22 -4.92
N TRP A 124 -12.39 10.24 -4.10
CA TRP A 124 -13.67 10.95 -4.14
C TRP A 124 -13.83 11.74 -5.45
N SER A 125 -15.06 11.79 -5.96
CA SER A 125 -15.34 12.45 -7.25
C SER A 125 -15.06 13.96 -7.20
N LYS A 126 -14.23 14.43 -8.13
CA LYS A 126 -13.98 15.85 -8.35
C LYS A 126 -15.14 16.51 -9.10
N SER A 127 -15.55 17.68 -8.64
CA SER A 127 -16.64 18.49 -9.17
C SER A 127 -16.16 19.41 -10.31
N VAL A 128 -17.09 19.93 -11.09
CA VAL A 128 -16.84 20.76 -12.29
C VAL A 128 -16.18 22.11 -11.99
N ASP A 129 -16.28 22.58 -10.75
CA ASP A 129 -15.63 23.79 -10.23
C ASP A 129 -14.20 23.53 -9.69
N GLY A 130 -13.75 22.28 -9.72
CA GLY A 130 -12.39 21.88 -9.33
C GLY A 130 -12.24 21.41 -7.88
N HIS A 131 -13.28 21.53 -7.05
CA HIS A 131 -13.30 21.00 -5.67
C HIS A 131 -13.69 19.51 -5.62
N VAL A 132 -13.45 18.89 -4.47
CA VAL A 132 -13.82 17.49 -4.16
C VAL A 132 -14.74 17.51 -2.95
N TYR A 133 -16.04 17.35 -3.18
CA TYR A 133 -17.05 17.44 -2.12
C TYR A 133 -17.26 16.10 -1.42
N VAL A 134 -16.74 15.97 -0.21
CA VAL A 134 -16.86 14.78 0.63
C VAL A 134 -18.05 14.96 1.57
N ALA A 135 -19.15 14.28 1.29
CA ALA A 135 -20.33 14.37 2.15
C ALA A 135 -20.13 13.62 3.47
N TYR A 136 -20.63 14.16 4.58
CA TYR A 136 -20.54 13.51 5.90
C TYR A 136 -21.81 13.59 6.75
N THR A 137 -21.94 12.63 7.68
CA THR A 137 -22.88 12.67 8.81
C THR A 137 -22.13 12.51 10.14
N LEU A 138 -22.54 13.24 11.16
CA LEU A 138 -22.08 13.09 12.55
C LEU A 138 -23.12 12.27 13.33
N SER A 139 -22.69 11.36 14.20
CA SER A 139 -23.62 10.70 15.12
C SER A 139 -24.22 11.70 16.12
N PRO A 140 -25.52 11.61 16.45
CA PRO A 140 -26.09 12.32 17.59
C PRO A 140 -25.39 12.00 18.92
N ASP A 141 -24.73 10.84 19.03
CA ASP A 141 -24.14 10.36 20.29
C ASP A 141 -23.03 11.27 20.86
N TYR A 142 -22.32 12.02 20.01
CA TYR A 142 -21.38 13.06 20.47
C TYR A 142 -22.09 14.15 21.30
N LEU A 143 -23.38 14.42 21.01
CA LEU A 143 -24.16 15.49 21.64
C LEU A 143 -24.85 15.08 22.96
N ILE A 144 -24.70 13.82 23.40
CA ILE A 144 -25.53 13.23 24.48
C ILE A 144 -24.98 13.47 25.90
N PHE A 145 -23.75 13.97 26.06
CA PHE A 145 -23.15 14.21 27.39
C PHE A 145 -23.78 15.38 28.20
N LEU A 146 -24.80 16.06 27.68
CA LEU A 146 -25.66 16.96 28.45
C LEU A 146 -26.82 16.19 29.12
N SER A 147 -26.91 16.32 30.44
CA SER A 147 -28.05 15.82 31.24
C SER A 147 -29.40 16.26 30.62
N PRO A 148 -30.45 15.41 30.62
CA PRO A 148 -31.75 15.73 30.00
C PRO A 148 -32.39 17.05 30.47
N VAL A 149 -32.03 17.53 31.67
CA VAL A 149 -32.48 18.81 32.23
C VAL A 149 -31.89 20.02 31.47
N TYR A 150 -30.69 19.89 30.91
CA TYR A 150 -29.95 20.98 30.25
C TYR A 150 -30.39 21.21 28.80
N ILE A 151 -30.87 20.17 28.13
CA ILE A 151 -31.28 20.18 26.71
C ILE A 151 -32.42 21.18 26.45
N LEU A 152 -33.25 21.48 27.46
CA LEU A 152 -34.38 22.43 27.35
C LEU A 152 -33.98 23.92 27.42
N TYR A 153 -32.73 24.25 27.75
CA TYR A 153 -32.33 25.65 28.04
C TYR A 153 -31.29 26.25 27.07
N ILE A 154 -30.67 25.46 26.19
CA ILE A 154 -29.66 25.94 25.27
C ILE A 154 -30.23 26.11 23.85
N ASN A 155 -30.09 27.33 23.33
CA ASN A 155 -30.48 27.68 21.97
C ASN A 155 -29.58 26.95 20.95
N LYS A 156 -30.10 26.75 19.72
CA LYS A 156 -29.61 25.83 18.67
C LYS A 156 -28.27 26.23 18.00
N GLN A 157 -27.35 26.86 18.74
CA GLN A 157 -26.27 27.67 18.20
C GLN A 157 -24.89 27.42 18.85
N THR A 158 -24.83 26.79 20.03
CA THR A 158 -23.56 26.27 20.56
C THR A 158 -23.25 24.94 19.88
N ALA A 159 -22.22 24.92 19.03
CA ALA A 159 -21.60 23.66 18.64
C ALA A 159 -20.93 23.05 19.88
N ASP A 160 -21.18 21.76 20.08
CA ASP A 160 -20.52 20.92 21.07
C ASP A 160 -18.98 20.86 20.85
N ILE A 161 -18.20 20.56 21.90
CA ILE A 161 -16.73 20.68 21.87
C ILE A 161 -16.13 19.62 20.93
N GLU A 162 -16.57 18.37 21.03
CA GLU A 162 -16.20 17.28 20.15
C GLU A 162 -16.62 17.58 18.71
N THR A 163 -17.85 18.08 18.52
CA THR A 163 -18.34 18.56 17.21
C THR A 163 -17.49 19.71 16.63
N LYS A 164 -16.89 20.57 17.47
CA LYS A 164 -15.97 21.63 17.05
C LYS A 164 -14.61 21.06 16.67
N LEU A 165 -14.05 20.17 17.49
CA LEU A 165 -12.75 19.51 17.23
C LEU A 165 -12.79 18.69 15.93
N ILE A 166 -13.90 18.01 15.65
CA ILE A 166 -14.10 17.28 14.39
C ILE A 166 -14.05 18.23 13.17
N LYS A 167 -14.62 19.44 13.30
CA LYS A 167 -14.54 20.47 12.26
C LYS A 167 -13.14 21.04 12.13
N GLU A 168 -12.47 21.37 13.22
CA GLU A 168 -11.08 21.86 13.18
C GLU A 168 -10.13 20.83 12.53
N GLY A 169 -10.40 19.52 12.67
CA GLY A 169 -9.70 18.46 11.93
C GLY A 169 -10.08 18.33 10.44
N MET A 170 -11.29 18.73 10.04
CA MET A 170 -11.66 18.88 8.63
C MET A 170 -11.01 20.12 8.02
N ASP A 171 -11.11 21.27 8.69
CA ASP A 171 -10.56 22.57 8.27
C ASP A 171 -9.05 22.50 8.00
N ASN A 172 -8.34 21.69 8.79
CA ASN A 172 -6.92 21.35 8.63
C ASN A 172 -6.57 20.74 7.26
N ILE A 173 -7.50 20.02 6.65
CA ILE A 173 -7.40 19.44 5.31
C ILE A 173 -7.96 20.40 4.25
N GLU A 174 -9.04 21.13 4.54
CA GLU A 174 -9.62 22.09 3.59
C GLU A 174 -8.68 23.25 3.30
N ASP A 175 -8.00 23.77 4.33
CA ASP A 175 -6.95 24.78 4.18
C ASP A 175 -5.86 24.28 3.23
N SER A 176 -5.60 25.08 2.20
CA SER A 176 -4.58 24.84 1.19
C SER A 176 -4.76 23.55 0.38
N THR A 177 -5.98 22.98 0.34
CA THR A 177 -6.36 21.95 -0.65
C THR A 177 -7.70 22.24 -1.34
N CYS A 178 -8.12 21.36 -2.26
CA CYS A 178 -9.43 21.42 -2.92
C CYS A 178 -10.49 20.47 -2.32
N ILE A 179 -10.21 19.80 -1.20
CA ILE A 179 -11.18 18.97 -0.48
C ILE A 179 -12.16 19.87 0.29
N ARG A 180 -13.46 19.56 0.24
CA ARG A 180 -14.51 20.26 0.99
C ARG A 180 -15.45 19.25 1.67
N PHE A 181 -15.50 19.23 2.99
CA PHE A 181 -16.37 18.37 3.78
C PHE A 181 -17.74 19.04 3.94
N VAL A 182 -18.78 18.42 3.39
CA VAL A 182 -20.13 19.01 3.38
C VAL A 182 -21.14 18.17 4.18
N PRO A 183 -21.97 18.79 5.04
CA PRO A 183 -23.08 18.09 5.69
C PRO A 183 -23.97 17.40 4.64
N ARG A 184 -24.17 16.10 4.79
CA ARG A 184 -24.91 15.28 3.83
C ARG A 184 -26.39 15.68 3.78
N THR A 185 -26.92 15.81 2.56
CA THR A 185 -28.36 15.96 2.29
C THR A 185 -28.90 14.73 1.57
N HIS A 186 -28.40 14.47 0.35
CA HIS A 186 -28.92 13.43 -0.56
C HIS A 186 -27.81 12.59 -1.21
N GLN A 187 -26.54 12.88 -0.92
CA GLN A 187 -25.40 12.19 -1.52
C GLN A 187 -25.46 10.69 -1.19
N ARG A 188 -25.27 9.85 -2.22
CA ARG A 188 -25.23 8.39 -2.09
C ARG A 188 -24.02 7.93 -1.27
N ASP A 189 -22.87 8.53 -1.55
CA ASP A 189 -21.57 8.14 -1.06
C ASP A 189 -21.13 9.18 -0.02
N TYR A 190 -20.79 8.74 1.20
CA TYR A 190 -20.55 9.64 2.33
C TYR A 190 -19.83 8.96 3.51
N ILE A 191 -19.14 9.79 4.31
CA ILE A 191 -18.52 9.39 5.57
C ILE A 191 -19.54 9.49 6.71
N ASP A 192 -19.64 8.45 7.52
CA ASP A 192 -20.47 8.38 8.72
C ASP A 192 -19.59 8.37 9.96
N ILE A 193 -19.50 9.51 10.64
CA ILE A 193 -18.58 9.75 11.76
C ILE A 193 -19.25 9.30 13.05
N GLN A 194 -18.66 8.32 13.74
CA GLN A 194 -19.30 7.57 14.83
C GLN A 194 -18.35 7.39 16.02
N PRO A 195 -18.79 7.55 17.28
CA PRO A 195 -17.97 7.32 18.46
C PRO A 195 -17.94 5.82 18.80
N LYS A 196 -17.42 5.00 17.88
CA LYS A 196 -17.19 3.58 18.11
C LYS A 196 -15.88 3.38 18.88
N SER A 197 -15.63 2.12 19.28
CA SER A 197 -14.37 1.73 19.88
C SER A 197 -13.21 1.89 18.89
N GLY A 198 -12.16 2.59 19.31
CA GLY A 198 -10.98 2.89 18.51
C GLY A 198 -11.08 4.14 17.62
N CYS A 199 -9.92 4.64 17.21
CA CYS A 199 -9.79 5.59 16.09
C CYS A 199 -9.50 4.75 14.85
N TRP A 200 -10.35 4.81 13.82
CA TRP A 200 -10.09 4.08 12.58
C TRP A 200 -10.93 4.57 11.41
N SER A 201 -10.46 4.32 10.20
CA SER A 201 -11.07 4.83 8.99
C SER A 201 -10.94 3.86 7.82
N TYR A 202 -11.90 3.93 6.91
CA TYR A 202 -11.83 3.22 5.65
C TYR A 202 -11.00 3.99 4.64
N LEU A 203 -10.05 3.30 4.00
CA LEU A 203 -9.18 3.90 2.99
C LEU A 203 -9.98 4.29 1.73
N GLY A 204 -9.96 5.58 1.37
CA GLY A 204 -10.59 6.14 0.17
C GLY A 204 -12.12 6.07 0.13
N SER A 205 -12.70 6.47 -1.00
CA SER A 205 -14.14 6.40 -1.29
C SER A 205 -14.57 4.99 -1.70
N ARG A 206 -15.21 4.27 -0.78
CA ARG A 206 -15.73 2.91 -0.97
C ARG A 206 -17.06 2.87 -1.74
N GLY A 207 -17.78 3.99 -1.78
CA GLY A 207 -19.15 4.08 -2.28
C GLY A 207 -20.18 3.68 -1.22
N GLY A 208 -21.33 4.34 -1.22
CA GLY A 208 -22.33 4.24 -0.16
C GLY A 208 -21.90 4.87 1.16
N LYS A 209 -22.49 4.39 2.26
CA LYS A 209 -22.11 4.74 3.63
C LYS A 209 -20.80 4.05 4.01
N GLN A 210 -19.77 4.81 4.38
CA GLN A 210 -18.57 4.28 5.03
C GLN A 210 -18.39 4.90 6.43
N THR A 211 -18.22 4.09 7.47
CA THR A 211 -18.00 4.61 8.84
C THR A 211 -16.55 5.06 9.04
N LEU A 212 -16.38 6.19 9.72
CA LEU A 212 -15.11 6.63 10.31
C LEU A 212 -15.32 6.70 11.83
N SER A 213 -14.44 6.05 12.60
CA SER A 213 -14.52 5.98 14.06
C SER A 213 -13.62 6.99 14.72
N LEU A 214 -14.17 7.75 15.66
CA LEU A 214 -13.43 8.63 16.55
C LEU A 214 -13.99 8.44 17.96
N GLN A 215 -13.41 7.52 18.73
CA GLN A 215 -13.80 7.30 20.12
C GLN A 215 -13.73 8.61 20.94
N ASN A 216 -14.82 8.92 21.66
CA ASN A 216 -14.84 10.00 22.64
C ASN A 216 -14.43 9.42 24.02
N PRO A 217 -13.41 9.96 24.72
CA PRO A 217 -12.61 11.16 24.40
C PRO A 217 -11.32 10.88 23.62
N ASP A 218 -10.85 9.63 23.55
CA ASP A 218 -9.44 9.34 23.28
C ASP A 218 -8.97 9.64 21.84
N CYS A 219 -9.89 9.83 20.89
CA CYS A 219 -9.61 10.26 19.51
C CYS A 219 -9.95 11.74 19.27
N MET A 220 -10.37 12.51 20.28
CA MET A 220 -10.81 13.91 20.16
C MET A 220 -9.62 14.89 20.09
N HIS A 221 -8.72 14.67 19.14
CA HIS A 221 -7.51 15.45 18.93
C HIS A 221 -7.39 15.83 17.45
N ILE A 222 -7.17 17.13 17.15
CA ILE A 222 -7.19 17.66 15.77
C ILE A 222 -6.29 16.85 14.82
N GLY A 223 -5.07 16.48 15.25
CA GLY A 223 -4.16 15.65 14.46
C GLY A 223 -4.69 14.23 14.18
N VAL A 224 -5.27 13.55 15.18
CA VAL A 224 -5.89 12.22 15.04
C VAL A 224 -7.09 12.27 14.10
N ILE A 225 -7.98 13.26 14.30
CA ILE A 225 -9.15 13.49 13.46
C ILE A 225 -8.72 13.68 12.00
N SER A 226 -7.70 14.52 11.76
CA SER A 226 -7.19 14.80 10.42
C SER A 226 -6.51 13.58 9.78
N HIS A 227 -5.83 12.75 10.58
CA HIS A 227 -5.24 11.48 10.15
C HIS A 227 -6.31 10.51 9.62
N GLU A 228 -7.40 10.31 10.38
CA GLU A 228 -8.51 9.43 9.97
C GLU A 228 -9.23 9.95 8.71
N PHE A 229 -9.30 11.27 8.52
CA PHE A 229 -9.78 11.85 7.27
C PHE A 229 -8.79 11.70 6.11
N MET A 230 -7.47 11.72 6.33
CA MET A 230 -6.49 11.39 5.29
C MET A 230 -6.61 9.94 4.82
N HIS A 231 -6.85 8.98 5.71
CA HIS A 231 -7.27 7.63 5.31
C HIS A 231 -8.53 7.67 4.45
N SER A 232 -9.58 8.39 4.86
CA SER A 232 -10.82 8.50 4.08
C SER A 232 -10.61 9.09 2.67
N LEU A 233 -9.54 9.86 2.46
CA LEU A 233 -9.14 10.42 1.17
C LEU A 233 -8.23 9.52 0.32
N GLY A 234 -7.77 8.38 0.86
CA GLY A 234 -6.98 7.37 0.12
C GLY A 234 -5.50 7.28 0.52
N PHE A 235 -5.07 7.95 1.59
CA PHE A 235 -3.66 7.93 2.04
C PHE A 235 -3.37 6.81 3.05
N VAL A 236 -2.23 6.16 2.85
CA VAL A 236 -1.62 5.15 3.75
C VAL A 236 -0.47 5.77 4.54
N HIS A 237 0.12 5.03 5.48
CA HIS A 237 1.21 5.54 6.29
C HIS A 237 2.48 5.85 5.51
N GLU A 238 3.17 6.92 5.91
CA GLU A 238 4.44 7.36 5.32
C GLU A 238 5.53 6.31 5.53
N GLN A 239 5.56 5.66 6.70
CA GLN A 239 6.45 4.53 6.97
C GLN A 239 6.09 3.28 6.16
N SER A 240 4.96 3.24 5.45
CA SER A 240 4.61 2.13 4.57
C SER A 240 4.96 2.41 3.11
N ARG A 241 5.57 3.57 2.78
CA ARG A 241 6.08 3.86 1.42
C ARG A 241 7.09 2.82 0.94
N PHE A 242 7.05 2.49 -0.35
CA PHE A 242 8.01 1.57 -0.96
C PHE A 242 9.47 2.06 -0.86
N ASP A 243 9.70 3.37 -0.95
CA ASP A 243 11.03 4.01 -0.95
C ASP A 243 11.55 4.36 0.45
N ARG A 244 10.78 4.09 1.52
CA ARG A 244 11.10 4.47 2.91
C ARG A 244 12.49 4.06 3.36
N ASP A 245 12.99 2.93 2.86
CA ASP A 245 14.22 2.31 3.35
C ASP A 245 15.46 3.11 2.90
N ASN A 246 15.30 4.13 2.05
CA ASN A 246 16.31 5.15 1.77
C ASN A 246 16.44 6.20 2.90
N TYR A 247 15.40 6.33 3.73
CA TYR A 247 15.20 7.42 4.69
C TYR A 247 15.20 6.94 6.14
N VAL A 248 14.65 5.75 6.40
CA VAL A 248 14.58 5.10 7.73
C VAL A 248 15.09 3.66 7.67
N THR A 249 15.41 3.11 8.84
CA THR A 249 15.69 1.68 9.07
C THR A 249 14.64 1.13 10.02
N ILE A 250 13.99 0.03 9.65
CA ILE A 250 13.05 -0.70 10.51
C ILE A 250 13.82 -1.71 11.38
N MET A 251 13.71 -1.57 12.69
CA MET A 251 14.37 -2.42 13.67
C MET A 251 13.50 -3.65 13.98
N TRP A 252 13.35 -4.55 13.00
CA TRP A 252 12.46 -5.72 13.06
C TRP A 252 12.50 -6.53 14.38
N PRO A 253 13.65 -6.78 15.04
CA PRO A 253 13.70 -7.52 16.31
C PRO A 253 12.99 -6.82 17.48
N ASN A 254 12.80 -5.50 17.40
CA ASN A 254 12.23 -4.67 18.47
C ASN A 254 10.68 -4.61 18.41
N ILE A 255 10.07 -5.11 17.34
CA ILE A 255 8.62 -5.02 17.06
C ILE A 255 7.90 -6.24 17.65
N TRP A 256 6.66 -6.08 18.12
CA TRP A 256 5.82 -7.22 18.53
C TRP A 256 5.62 -8.20 17.36
N ARG A 257 5.79 -9.51 17.62
CA ARG A 257 5.81 -10.55 16.56
C ARG A 257 4.52 -10.61 15.73
N ASP A 258 3.40 -10.24 16.33
CA ASP A 258 2.06 -10.16 15.75
C ASP A 258 1.68 -8.73 15.27
N ARG A 259 2.62 -7.78 15.28
CA ARG A 259 2.51 -6.45 14.67
C ARG A 259 3.55 -6.17 13.59
N VAL A 260 4.46 -7.11 13.31
CA VAL A 260 5.43 -7.04 12.19
C VAL A 260 4.76 -6.66 10.86
N ARG A 261 3.52 -7.14 10.62
CA ARG A 261 2.74 -6.82 9.40
C ARG A 261 2.38 -5.34 9.26
N ASN A 262 2.33 -4.60 10.36
CA ASN A 262 2.04 -3.15 10.34
C ASN A 262 3.22 -2.34 9.79
N PHE A 263 4.37 -2.99 9.53
CA PHE A 263 5.57 -2.40 8.92
C PHE A 263 5.84 -2.99 7.51
N GLU A 264 4.87 -3.66 6.90
CA GLU A 264 4.96 -4.05 5.47
C GLU A 264 4.92 -2.81 4.57
N LYS A 265 5.65 -2.83 3.44
CA LYS A 265 5.62 -1.71 2.48
C LYS A 265 4.43 -1.85 1.53
N PHE A 266 3.60 -0.83 1.45
CA PHE A 266 2.69 -0.63 0.33
C PHE A 266 3.47 -0.29 -0.92
N LYS A 267 3.02 -0.85 -2.05
CA LYS A 267 3.60 -0.63 -3.38
C LYS A 267 2.77 0.37 -4.16
N THR A 268 2.61 1.54 -3.54
CA THR A 268 1.81 2.67 -4.02
C THR A 268 2.71 3.83 -4.40
N GLU A 269 2.31 4.55 -5.44
CA GLU A 269 2.96 5.77 -5.94
C GLU A 269 3.33 6.75 -4.80
N ASN A 270 4.57 7.28 -4.81
CA ASN A 270 5.02 8.31 -3.86
C ASN A 270 4.69 9.75 -4.32
N LEU A 271 3.99 9.89 -5.45
CA LEU A 271 3.58 11.15 -6.10
C LEU A 271 4.78 12.06 -6.48
N ASP A 272 5.97 11.50 -6.71
CA ASP A 272 7.29 12.17 -6.77
C ASP A 272 7.57 13.11 -5.57
N LEU A 273 6.91 12.92 -4.42
CA LEU A 273 7.09 13.78 -3.26
C LEU A 273 8.20 13.24 -2.33
N PRO A 274 8.98 14.14 -1.70
CA PRO A 274 10.04 13.74 -0.79
C PRO A 274 9.47 12.96 0.41
N TYR A 275 10.31 12.16 1.07
CA TYR A 275 9.91 11.44 2.28
C TYR A 275 9.69 12.41 3.44
N ASP A 276 8.49 12.34 4.03
CA ASP A 276 8.03 13.29 5.03
C ASP A 276 8.09 12.69 6.43
N PHE A 277 9.28 12.81 7.05
CA PHE A 277 9.47 12.46 8.46
C PHE A 277 8.48 13.17 9.40
N GLY A 278 7.90 14.31 9.03
CA GLY A 278 6.94 15.09 9.81
C GLY A 278 5.47 14.86 9.45
N SER A 279 5.17 13.85 8.62
CA SER A 279 3.79 13.55 8.20
C SER A 279 2.91 13.20 9.39
N ILE A 280 1.63 13.62 9.35
CA ILE A 280 0.62 13.15 10.31
C ILE A 280 0.37 11.64 10.15
N MET A 281 0.73 11.07 9.00
CA MET A 281 0.66 9.64 8.66
C MET A 281 1.98 8.89 8.93
N HIS A 282 2.94 9.45 9.67
CA HIS A 282 4.18 8.75 10.03
C HIS A 282 4.09 8.15 11.44
N PHE A 283 4.40 6.85 11.58
CA PHE A 283 4.52 6.18 12.89
C PHE A 283 5.58 6.86 13.76
N GLY A 284 5.37 6.89 15.08
CA GLY A 284 6.39 7.29 16.03
C GLY A 284 7.60 6.33 16.04
N MET A 285 8.74 6.83 16.52
CA MET A 285 10.02 6.10 16.64
C MET A 285 9.92 4.78 17.43
N TYR A 286 8.92 4.65 18.29
CA TYR A 286 8.72 3.53 19.22
C TYR A 286 7.43 2.74 18.97
N ALA A 287 6.72 3.00 17.85
CA ALA A 287 5.48 2.33 17.50
C ALA A 287 5.64 0.81 17.57
N TYR A 288 4.72 0.11 18.25
CA TYR A 288 4.74 -1.35 18.44
C TYR A 288 6.03 -1.94 19.06
N SER A 289 6.77 -1.16 19.85
CA SER A 289 7.98 -1.64 20.54
C SER A 289 7.69 -2.68 21.63
N MET A 290 8.45 -3.77 21.63
CA MET A 290 8.34 -4.85 22.62
C MET A 290 8.95 -4.47 23.99
N ALA A 291 10.03 -3.69 23.98
CA ALA A 291 10.85 -3.42 25.16
C ALA A 291 11.05 -1.92 25.47
N GLY A 292 10.54 -1.02 24.63
CA GLY A 292 10.82 0.43 24.70
C GLY A 292 11.97 0.88 23.80
N GLU A 293 12.62 -0.06 23.11
CA GLU A 293 13.63 0.22 22.10
C GLU A 293 13.02 0.79 20.81
N PRO A 294 13.73 1.65 20.05
CA PRO A 294 13.25 2.20 18.78
C PRO A 294 12.89 1.11 17.77
N THR A 295 11.75 1.24 17.10
CA THR A 295 11.31 0.38 15.99
C THR A 295 11.56 1.02 14.63
N ILE A 296 11.63 2.35 14.55
CA ILE A 296 11.99 3.11 13.34
C ILE A 296 13.10 4.10 13.66
N VAL A 297 14.21 4.05 12.91
CA VAL A 297 15.37 4.94 13.11
C VAL A 297 15.72 5.68 11.82
N PRO A 298 15.84 7.03 11.80
CA PRO A 298 16.28 7.78 10.62
C PRO A 298 17.69 7.39 10.17
N LYS A 299 17.91 7.25 8.87
CA LYS A 299 19.24 6.96 8.30
C LYS A 299 20.18 8.17 8.38
N ASN A 300 21.48 7.89 8.26
CA ASN A 300 22.56 8.88 8.16
C ASN A 300 22.69 9.83 9.38
N GLY A 301 22.40 9.33 10.59
CA GLY A 301 22.59 10.09 11.83
C GLY A 301 21.66 11.31 11.99
N ARG A 302 20.60 11.40 11.18
CA ARG A 302 19.65 12.52 11.18
C ARG A 302 18.80 12.50 12.45
N ASN A 303 19.10 13.39 13.40
CA ASN A 303 18.26 13.60 14.59
C ASN A 303 16.98 14.38 14.23
N VAL A 304 16.04 13.68 13.58
CA VAL A 304 14.77 14.22 13.06
C VAL A 304 13.61 13.56 13.80
N LYS A 305 12.62 14.36 14.23
CA LYS A 305 11.39 13.83 14.84
C LYS A 305 10.60 13.04 13.78
N LEU A 306 10.22 11.81 14.11
CA LEU A 306 9.32 10.99 13.31
C LEU A 306 7.88 11.25 13.77
N GLY A 307 7.03 11.67 12.82
CA GLY A 307 5.64 12.04 13.02
C GLY A 307 5.40 13.25 13.93
N GLN A 308 4.14 13.65 14.04
CA GLN A 308 3.66 14.69 14.96
C GLN A 308 2.17 14.46 15.27
N ALA A 309 1.54 15.36 16.03
CA ALA A 309 0.18 15.18 16.57
C ALA A 309 -0.75 16.39 16.42
N SER A 310 -0.32 17.45 15.72
CA SER A 310 -1.05 18.74 15.69
C SER A 310 -1.82 18.96 14.40
N SER A 311 -1.18 18.74 13.25
CA SER A 311 -1.67 19.28 11.97
C SER A 311 -1.04 18.61 10.77
N LEU A 312 -1.70 18.62 9.60
CA LEU A 312 -1.09 18.12 8.37
C LEU A 312 0.23 18.85 8.07
N SER A 313 1.23 18.09 7.61
CA SER A 313 2.46 18.71 7.11
C SER A 313 2.21 19.42 5.78
N HIS A 314 3.16 20.27 5.35
CA HIS A 314 3.13 20.83 4.00
C HIS A 314 3.16 19.73 2.91
N VAL A 315 3.91 18.64 3.12
CA VAL A 315 3.98 17.53 2.17
C VAL A 315 2.69 16.71 2.19
N ASP A 316 2.02 16.55 3.34
CA ASP A 316 0.70 15.92 3.40
C ASP A 316 -0.35 16.67 2.57
N LYS A 317 -0.35 18.01 2.65
CA LYS A 317 -1.21 18.86 1.81
C LYS A 317 -0.82 18.77 0.32
N LEU A 318 0.48 18.69 -0.01
CA LEU A 318 0.94 18.44 -1.38
C LEU A 318 0.52 17.06 -1.91
N LYS A 319 0.55 16.00 -1.08
CA LYS A 319 0.06 14.65 -1.44
C LYS A 319 -1.42 14.71 -1.84
N ILE A 320 -2.25 15.35 -1.01
CA ILE A 320 -3.68 15.58 -1.32
C ILE A 320 -3.84 16.35 -2.63
N ASN A 321 -3.13 17.47 -2.78
CA ASN A 321 -3.22 18.32 -3.97
C ASN A 321 -2.80 17.61 -5.25
N ARG A 322 -1.76 16.77 -5.21
CA ARG A 322 -1.31 16.01 -6.38
C ARG A 322 -2.22 14.82 -6.70
N LEU A 323 -2.70 14.09 -5.68
CA LEU A 323 -3.61 12.95 -5.87
C LEU A 323 -4.97 13.38 -6.45
N TYR A 324 -5.52 14.51 -5.98
CA TYR A 324 -6.79 15.08 -6.44
C TYR A 324 -6.65 16.14 -7.54
N GLN A 325 -5.43 16.39 -8.01
CA GLN A 325 -5.10 17.37 -9.07
C GLN A 325 -5.67 18.76 -8.78
N CYS A 326 -5.60 19.22 -7.53
CA CYS A 326 -6.11 20.52 -7.11
C CYS A 326 -5.42 21.65 -7.90
N GLY A 327 -6.21 22.62 -8.39
CA GLY A 327 -5.73 23.69 -9.28
C GLY A 327 -5.81 23.40 -10.79
N VAL A 328 -6.05 22.15 -11.20
CA VAL A 328 -6.34 21.81 -12.61
C VAL A 328 -7.84 21.84 -12.88
N LEU A 329 -8.25 22.65 -13.85
CA LEU A 329 -9.62 22.73 -14.40
C LEU A 329 -9.58 22.33 -15.88
N PHE A 330 -10.37 21.34 -16.28
CA PHE A 330 -10.49 20.86 -17.67
C PHE A 330 -9.15 20.63 -18.41
N GLY A 331 -8.13 20.11 -17.71
CA GLY A 331 -6.80 19.84 -18.27
C GLY A 331 -5.92 21.08 -18.46
N VAL A 332 -6.41 22.28 -18.13
CA VAL A 332 -5.63 23.51 -18.12
C VAL A 332 -5.01 23.73 -16.74
N LEU A 333 -3.69 23.92 -16.70
CA LEU A 333 -2.98 24.39 -15.52
C LEU A 333 -3.28 25.88 -15.31
N ILE A 334 -3.96 26.23 -14.22
CA ILE A 334 -4.01 27.61 -13.74
C ILE A 334 -2.68 27.88 -13.01
N PRO A 335 -1.97 28.98 -13.31
CA PRO A 335 -0.72 29.30 -12.64
C PRO A 335 -0.98 29.75 -11.20
N VAL A 336 -0.92 28.80 -10.27
CA VAL A 336 -0.57 29.04 -8.86
C VAL A 336 0.95 29.03 -8.78
N ASP A 337 1.57 29.97 -8.07
CA ASP A 337 3.00 30.27 -8.17
C ASP A 337 3.90 29.04 -8.04
N MET A 338 4.59 28.70 -9.14
CA MET A 338 5.62 27.66 -9.16
C MET A 338 6.87 28.14 -8.42
N VAL A 339 6.85 28.03 -7.09
CA VAL A 339 8.05 28.22 -6.26
C VAL A 339 9.14 27.26 -6.77
N PRO A 340 10.33 27.76 -7.15
CA PRO A 340 11.32 26.95 -7.81
C PRO A 340 11.85 25.85 -6.89
N VAL A 341 11.72 24.60 -7.34
CA VAL A 341 12.40 23.45 -6.72
C VAL A 341 13.90 23.73 -6.75
N LYS A 342 14.49 24.00 -5.58
CA LYS A 342 15.95 24.13 -5.48
C LYS A 342 16.57 22.78 -5.76
N ASN A 343 17.27 22.68 -6.89
CA ASN A 343 18.00 21.48 -7.29
C ASN A 343 18.83 20.95 -6.12
N ALA A 344 18.53 19.73 -5.67
CA ALA A 344 19.42 18.96 -4.82
C ALA A 344 20.59 18.48 -5.69
N THR A 345 21.61 19.33 -5.86
CA THR A 345 22.84 19.02 -6.60
C THR A 345 23.73 18.06 -5.81
N GLY A 346 23.22 16.84 -5.57
CA GLY A 346 23.99 15.72 -5.07
C GLY A 346 24.91 15.21 -6.19
N VAL A 347 26.19 15.56 -6.12
CA VAL A 347 27.19 15.14 -7.11
C VAL A 347 27.44 13.63 -6.96
N HIS A 348 26.77 12.84 -7.78
CA HIS A 348 27.14 11.44 -8.00
C HIS A 348 28.12 11.34 -9.17
N GLU A 349 29.41 11.43 -8.85
CA GLU A 349 30.47 10.98 -9.77
C GLU A 349 30.25 9.51 -10.17
N GLY A 350 30.61 9.17 -11.40
CA GLY A 350 30.29 7.89 -12.03
C GLY A 350 31.02 6.69 -11.44
N LYS A 351 30.54 6.17 -10.30
CA LYS A 351 30.91 4.83 -9.83
C LYS A 351 30.43 3.77 -10.83
N LEU A 352 31.30 2.84 -11.22
CA LEU A 352 30.85 1.60 -11.84
C LEU A 352 29.93 0.86 -10.85
N ARG A 353 28.77 0.40 -11.33
CA ARG A 353 27.86 -0.44 -10.55
C ARG A 353 28.38 -1.89 -10.56
N LEU A 354 28.31 -2.57 -9.43
CA LEU A 354 28.76 -3.97 -9.27
C LEU A 354 28.10 -4.90 -10.31
N LYS A 355 28.85 -5.93 -10.73
CA LYS A 355 28.44 -6.83 -11.83
C LYS A 355 27.14 -7.58 -11.49
N ARG A 356 26.08 -7.32 -12.25
CA ARG A 356 24.88 -8.19 -12.28
C ARG A 356 25.21 -9.47 -13.06
N LYS A 357 25.67 -10.52 -12.38
CA LYS A 357 26.03 -11.79 -13.01
C LYS A 357 24.77 -12.56 -13.44
N TYR A 358 24.30 -12.36 -14.67
CA TYR A 358 23.15 -13.09 -15.23
C TYR A 358 23.44 -14.59 -15.52
N SER A 359 24.69 -15.06 -15.38
CA SER A 359 25.04 -16.49 -15.47
C SER A 359 24.78 -17.21 -14.14
N GLY A 360 23.91 -18.23 -14.16
CA GLY A 360 23.44 -18.92 -12.95
C GLY A 360 24.47 -19.84 -12.28
N GLU A 361 25.35 -19.27 -11.45
CA GLU A 361 26.19 -19.97 -10.47
C GLU A 361 25.86 -19.48 -9.05
N LEU A 362 26.12 -20.33 -8.05
CA LEU A 362 25.58 -20.20 -6.69
C LEU A 362 26.67 -19.82 -5.67
N PHE A 363 26.55 -18.64 -5.04
CA PHE A 363 27.39 -18.21 -3.92
C PHE A 363 26.58 -17.39 -2.88
N GLU A 364 27.24 -16.99 -1.78
CA GLU A 364 26.67 -16.88 -0.43
C GLU A 364 25.96 -15.54 -0.10
N GLU A 365 25.28 -15.50 1.06
CA GLU A 365 24.13 -14.59 1.32
C GLU A 365 24.45 -13.11 1.66
N ASP A 366 25.72 -12.69 1.73
CA ASP A 366 26.11 -11.42 2.36
C ASP A 366 26.26 -10.18 1.44
N GLU A 367 26.11 -10.30 0.10
CA GLU A 367 26.14 -9.13 -0.82
C GLU A 367 24.74 -8.68 -1.27
N LEU A 368 23.99 -8.07 -0.34
CA LEU A 368 22.65 -7.53 -0.60
C LEU A 368 22.68 -6.27 -1.48
N MET A 369 22.78 -6.45 -2.80
CA MET A 369 22.76 -5.37 -3.79
C MET A 369 21.45 -4.54 -3.73
N ASP A 370 21.60 -3.23 -3.88
CA ASP A 370 20.52 -2.24 -3.80
C ASP A 370 19.39 -2.49 -4.83
N ARG A 371 18.25 -2.96 -4.33
CA ARG A 371 17.00 -3.19 -5.08
C ARG A 371 16.22 -1.93 -5.40
N ASP A 372 16.44 -0.82 -4.68
CA ASP A 372 15.68 0.41 -4.84
C ASP A 372 16.15 1.21 -6.08
N GLN A 373 17.29 0.82 -6.68
CA GLN A 373 17.79 1.33 -7.97
C GLN A 373 17.47 0.38 -9.16
N MET A 374 16.24 -0.09 -9.30
CA MET A 374 15.82 -0.95 -10.42
C MET A 374 14.66 -0.31 -11.21
N THR A 375 14.76 -0.30 -12.53
CA THR A 375 13.99 0.53 -13.51
C THR A 375 12.54 0.09 -13.75
N ALA A 376 11.98 0.08 -14.98
CA ALA A 376 10.76 -0.72 -15.30
C ALA A 376 11.13 -2.19 -15.52
N MET A 377 12.18 -2.39 -16.31
CA MET A 377 12.56 -3.70 -16.85
C MET A 377 13.55 -4.48 -16.03
N ASP A 378 14.45 -3.83 -15.26
CA ASP A 378 15.50 -4.55 -14.52
C ASP A 378 14.95 -5.72 -13.68
N GLN A 379 13.80 -5.53 -13.03
CA GLN A 379 13.17 -6.53 -12.17
C GLN A 379 12.35 -7.57 -12.94
N ILE A 380 11.68 -7.18 -14.03
CA ILE A 380 11.03 -8.13 -14.95
C ILE A 380 12.10 -9.07 -15.51
N LEU A 381 13.24 -8.52 -15.96
CA LEU A 381 14.38 -9.27 -16.47
C LEU A 381 15.10 -10.08 -15.37
N GLU A 382 15.18 -9.60 -14.12
CA GLU A 382 15.70 -10.39 -12.98
C GLU A 382 14.82 -11.62 -12.73
N VAL A 383 13.50 -11.45 -12.65
CA VAL A 383 12.55 -12.55 -12.40
C VAL A 383 12.50 -13.50 -13.60
N ASN A 384 12.52 -12.98 -14.84
CA ASN A 384 12.52 -13.75 -16.07
C ASN A 384 13.86 -14.44 -16.37
N SER A 385 14.98 -14.04 -15.75
CA SER A 385 16.27 -14.76 -15.89
C SER A 385 16.17 -16.24 -15.48
N ARG A 386 15.21 -16.58 -14.62
CA ARG A 386 14.94 -17.94 -14.13
C ARG A 386 13.87 -18.68 -14.94
N LEU A 387 13.26 -18.02 -15.94
CA LEU A 387 12.16 -18.54 -16.75
C LEU A 387 12.65 -19.51 -17.83
N ARG A 388 12.62 -20.81 -17.52
CA ARG A 388 12.71 -21.85 -18.56
C ARG A 388 11.40 -21.87 -19.36
N ALA A 389 11.46 -21.38 -20.60
CA ALA A 389 10.28 -21.25 -21.45
C ALA A 389 9.51 -22.58 -21.59
N PRO A 390 8.19 -22.61 -21.32
CA PRO A 390 7.36 -23.80 -21.53
C PRO A 390 7.41 -24.29 -22.98
N ARG A 391 7.35 -25.62 -23.18
CA ARG A 391 7.41 -26.23 -24.53
C ARG A 391 6.32 -25.64 -25.44
N GLY A 392 6.75 -24.95 -26.51
CA GLY A 392 5.87 -24.30 -27.50
C GLY A 392 5.62 -22.81 -27.29
N LEU A 393 6.14 -22.22 -26.20
CA LEU A 393 6.15 -20.77 -25.97
C LEU A 393 7.57 -20.22 -26.21
N SER A 394 7.67 -18.96 -26.62
CA SER A 394 8.94 -18.25 -26.75
C SER A 394 8.76 -16.78 -26.40
N PHE A 395 9.83 -16.12 -25.99
CA PHE A 395 9.81 -14.73 -25.52
C PHE A 395 10.67 -13.84 -26.43
N ARG A 396 10.33 -12.56 -26.49
CA ARG A 396 11.08 -11.47 -27.13
C ARG A 396 11.19 -10.33 -26.13
N GLU A 397 12.30 -9.60 -26.15
CA GLU A 397 12.49 -8.42 -25.30
C GLU A 397 12.37 -8.75 -23.79
N GLY A 398 12.63 -10.02 -23.43
CA GLY A 398 12.61 -10.54 -22.06
C GLY A 398 11.28 -11.16 -21.61
N ASP A 399 10.16 -10.68 -22.13
CA ASP A 399 8.80 -10.86 -21.56
C ASP A 399 7.67 -10.92 -22.61
N ILE A 400 7.82 -10.37 -23.80
CA ILE A 400 6.77 -10.44 -24.83
C ILE A 400 6.63 -11.89 -25.32
N ALA A 401 5.56 -12.55 -24.87
CA ALA A 401 5.25 -13.93 -25.18
C ALA A 401 4.68 -14.06 -26.61
N TYR A 402 5.16 -15.05 -27.35
CA TYR A 402 4.59 -15.42 -28.65
C TYR A 402 4.57 -16.93 -28.86
N SER A 403 3.59 -17.40 -29.63
CA SER A 403 3.42 -18.81 -29.98
C SER A 403 3.61 -19.03 -31.48
N TYR A 404 4.15 -20.19 -31.84
CA TYR A 404 4.27 -20.64 -33.23
C TYR A 404 2.91 -20.81 -33.94
N VAL A 405 1.80 -20.88 -33.20
CA VAL A 405 0.46 -21.12 -33.75
C VAL A 405 -0.26 -19.82 -34.11
N ARG A 406 0.00 -18.71 -33.40
CA ARG A 406 -0.58 -17.38 -33.63
C ARG A 406 0.41 -16.29 -33.21
N SER A 407 0.66 -15.32 -34.07
CA SER A 407 1.62 -14.23 -33.83
C SER A 407 1.02 -12.88 -34.26
N ALA A 408 0.82 -11.99 -33.31
CA ALA A 408 0.24 -10.64 -33.49
C ALA A 408 1.28 -9.53 -33.79
N ILE A 409 2.55 -9.91 -33.98
CA ILE A 409 3.69 -9.00 -34.22
C ILE A 409 3.48 -8.09 -35.43
N ASN A 410 2.74 -8.57 -36.44
CA ASN A 410 2.03 -7.71 -37.38
C ASN A 410 0.54 -7.77 -37.03
N CYS A 411 -0.15 -6.64 -37.12
CA CYS A 411 -1.57 -6.52 -36.82
C CYS A 411 -2.40 -6.12 -38.07
N PRO A 412 -2.53 -6.98 -39.10
CA PRO A 412 -3.29 -6.64 -40.32
C PRO A 412 -4.72 -6.23 -39.99
N GLY A 413 -5.13 -5.02 -40.39
CA GLY A 413 -6.49 -4.51 -40.23
C GLY A 413 -6.94 -4.38 -38.76
N ASN A 414 -6.03 -4.11 -37.82
CA ASN A 414 -6.29 -3.99 -36.38
C ASN A 414 -6.87 -5.25 -35.70
N ASN A 415 -6.83 -6.41 -36.35
CA ASN A 415 -7.41 -7.67 -35.85
C ASN A 415 -6.72 -8.27 -34.60
N CYS A 416 -5.71 -7.60 -34.03
CA CYS A 416 -5.06 -7.94 -32.77
C CYS A 416 -5.45 -6.97 -31.62
N LEU A 417 -6.26 -5.95 -31.86
CA LEU A 417 -6.70 -5.02 -30.81
C LEU A 417 -7.94 -5.57 -30.08
N TRP A 418 -8.13 -5.15 -28.84
CA TRP A 418 -9.39 -5.42 -28.13
C TRP A 418 -10.56 -4.67 -28.79
N PRO A 419 -11.74 -5.31 -28.96
CA PRO A 419 -12.84 -4.71 -29.70
C PRO A 419 -13.40 -3.50 -28.96
N LYS A 420 -13.58 -2.40 -29.70
CA LYS A 420 -14.29 -1.21 -29.21
C LYS A 420 -15.79 -1.43 -29.25
N SER A 421 -16.45 -1.11 -28.14
CA SER A 421 -17.90 -1.20 -27.94
C SER A 421 -18.62 0.06 -28.49
N ILE A 422 -19.93 -0.07 -28.71
CA ILE A 422 -20.79 0.98 -29.29
C ILE A 422 -20.94 2.23 -28.39
N ASP A 423 -20.63 2.10 -27.11
CA ASP A 423 -20.60 3.17 -26.11
C ASP A 423 -19.24 3.91 -26.05
N GLY A 424 -18.29 3.56 -26.91
CA GLY A 424 -16.98 4.19 -26.98
C GLY A 424 -15.92 3.59 -26.05
N PHE A 425 -16.27 2.63 -25.19
CA PHE A 425 -15.32 1.93 -24.32
C PHE A 425 -14.71 0.69 -24.99
N VAL A 426 -13.58 0.23 -24.46
CA VAL A 426 -12.90 -1.00 -24.88
C VAL A 426 -12.85 -1.93 -23.66
N TYR A 427 -13.70 -2.95 -23.68
CA TYR A 427 -13.82 -3.89 -22.58
C TYR A 427 -12.78 -5.00 -22.71
N VAL A 428 -11.96 -5.18 -21.66
CA VAL A 428 -10.93 -6.22 -21.57
C VAL A 428 -11.33 -7.19 -20.45
N PRO A 429 -11.97 -8.32 -20.77
CA PRO A 429 -12.40 -9.29 -19.76
C PRO A 429 -11.19 -9.99 -19.14
N TYR A 430 -11.21 -10.22 -17.82
CA TYR A 430 -10.13 -10.90 -17.12
C TYR A 430 -10.64 -11.89 -16.06
N ILE A 431 -9.78 -12.85 -15.72
CA ILE A 431 -9.88 -13.65 -14.49
C ILE A 431 -8.57 -13.53 -13.70
N LEU A 432 -8.67 -13.41 -12.38
CA LEU A 432 -7.54 -13.45 -11.44
C LEU A 432 -7.45 -14.83 -10.80
N SER A 433 -6.26 -15.43 -10.82
CA SER A 433 -5.98 -16.67 -10.11
C SER A 433 -6.42 -16.61 -8.63
N PRO A 434 -7.01 -17.68 -8.06
CA PRO A 434 -7.34 -17.72 -6.63
C PRO A 434 -6.10 -17.79 -5.73
N VAL A 435 -4.90 -17.98 -6.30
CA VAL A 435 -3.62 -18.06 -5.58
C VAL A 435 -3.12 -16.69 -5.11
N TYR A 436 -3.48 -15.60 -5.80
CA TYR A 436 -3.16 -14.24 -5.35
C TYR A 436 -3.88 -13.91 -4.05
N ASP A 437 -3.13 -13.38 -3.07
CA ASP A 437 -3.70 -12.79 -1.86
C ASP A 437 -4.30 -11.40 -2.14
N ASP A 438 -4.82 -10.74 -1.10
CA ASP A 438 -5.46 -9.43 -1.25
C ASP A 438 -4.47 -8.33 -1.66
N MET A 439 -3.20 -8.38 -1.23
CA MET A 439 -2.17 -7.40 -1.62
C MET A 439 -1.74 -7.56 -3.08
N ASP A 440 -1.58 -8.80 -3.52
CA ASP A 440 -1.31 -9.11 -4.92
C ASP A 440 -2.47 -8.62 -5.81
N ARG A 441 -3.72 -8.89 -5.42
CA ARG A 441 -4.94 -8.39 -6.11
C ARG A 441 -4.96 -6.88 -6.20
N ILE A 442 -4.80 -6.18 -5.07
CA ILE A 442 -4.74 -4.71 -5.00
C ILE A 442 -3.70 -4.17 -5.98
N THR A 443 -2.51 -4.78 -6.00
CA THR A 443 -1.40 -4.32 -6.85
C THR A 443 -1.70 -4.49 -8.34
N ILE A 444 -2.31 -5.62 -8.73
CA ILE A 444 -2.71 -5.90 -10.12
C ILE A 444 -3.87 -4.97 -10.54
N GLU A 445 -4.89 -4.82 -9.69
CA GLU A 445 -6.06 -3.96 -9.96
C GLU A 445 -5.69 -2.47 -10.00
N THR A 446 -4.64 -2.06 -9.29
CA THR A 446 -4.08 -0.69 -9.38
C THR A 446 -3.47 -0.42 -10.75
N GLY A 447 -2.67 -1.35 -11.30
CA GLY A 447 -2.13 -1.22 -12.66
C GLY A 447 -3.21 -1.23 -13.76
N MET A 448 -4.28 -2.01 -13.58
CA MET A 448 -5.47 -1.94 -14.44
C MET A 448 -6.14 -0.55 -14.38
N GLN A 449 -6.21 0.03 -13.18
CA GLN A 449 -6.93 1.27 -12.93
C GLN A 449 -6.14 2.51 -13.36
N GLU A 450 -4.80 2.50 -13.26
CA GLU A 450 -3.93 3.54 -13.81
C GLU A 450 -4.25 3.75 -15.30
N ILE A 451 -4.26 2.67 -16.08
CA ILE A 451 -4.68 2.68 -17.50
C ILE A 451 -6.15 3.09 -17.65
N SER A 452 -7.06 2.49 -16.87
CA SER A 452 -8.50 2.73 -17.00
C SER A 452 -8.95 4.13 -16.60
N SER A 453 -8.14 4.87 -15.83
CA SER A 453 -8.44 6.23 -15.37
C SER A 453 -8.23 7.30 -16.44
N GLY A 454 -7.22 7.13 -17.30
CA GLY A 454 -6.86 8.09 -18.36
C GLY A 454 -7.33 7.70 -19.76
N THR A 455 -8.07 6.59 -19.92
CA THR A 455 -8.39 6.02 -21.25
C THR A 455 -9.81 5.46 -21.35
N CYS A 456 -10.23 5.12 -22.57
CA CYS A 456 -11.46 4.36 -22.82
C CYS A 456 -11.32 2.84 -22.58
N ILE A 457 -10.15 2.32 -22.16
CA ILE A 457 -9.98 0.92 -21.73
C ILE A 457 -10.72 0.69 -20.40
N LYS A 458 -11.40 -0.45 -20.27
CA LYS A 458 -12.06 -0.88 -19.03
C LYS A 458 -11.82 -2.38 -18.81
N PHE A 459 -10.98 -2.72 -17.83
CA PHE A 459 -10.81 -4.11 -17.40
C PHE A 459 -12.05 -4.55 -16.62
N ILE A 460 -12.66 -5.68 -16.99
CA ILE A 460 -13.88 -6.20 -16.35
C ILE A 460 -13.73 -7.66 -15.92
N PRO A 461 -14.28 -8.06 -14.76
CA PRO A 461 -14.36 -9.47 -14.39
C PRO A 461 -15.15 -10.26 -15.45
N ARG A 462 -14.52 -11.28 -16.03
CA ARG A 462 -15.08 -12.10 -17.12
C ARG A 462 -16.38 -12.80 -16.69
N THR A 463 -17.37 -12.80 -17.59
CA THR A 463 -18.60 -13.59 -17.48
C THR A 463 -18.61 -14.76 -18.47
N HIS A 464 -18.78 -14.47 -19.76
CA HIS A 464 -18.97 -15.44 -20.84
C HIS A 464 -18.14 -15.12 -22.10
N GLU A 465 -17.31 -14.08 -22.05
CA GLU A 465 -16.61 -13.53 -23.21
C GLU A 465 -15.57 -14.53 -23.72
N ALA A 466 -15.47 -14.68 -25.04
CA ALA A 466 -14.61 -15.69 -25.67
C ALA A 466 -13.12 -15.37 -25.52
N SER A 467 -12.74 -14.11 -25.73
CA SER A 467 -11.37 -13.59 -25.53
C SER A 467 -11.25 -12.91 -24.18
N PHE A 468 -10.23 -13.27 -23.38
CA PHE A 468 -10.02 -12.74 -22.03
C PHE A 468 -8.59 -12.96 -21.51
N LEU A 469 -8.17 -12.18 -20.52
CA LEU A 469 -6.90 -12.32 -19.81
C LEU A 469 -7.01 -13.37 -18.68
N ASP A 470 -6.18 -14.40 -18.74
CA ASP A 470 -5.96 -15.40 -17.67
C ASP A 470 -4.76 -14.97 -16.81
N ILE A 471 -5.00 -14.19 -15.75
CA ILE A 471 -3.93 -13.57 -14.96
C ILE A 471 -3.48 -14.56 -13.88
N GLN A 472 -2.23 -15.04 -13.97
CA GLN A 472 -1.73 -16.18 -13.19
C GLN A 472 -0.33 -15.93 -12.60
N PRO A 473 -0.05 -16.36 -11.35
CA PRO A 473 1.29 -16.32 -10.77
C PRO A 473 2.14 -17.49 -11.30
N ARG A 474 2.39 -17.52 -12.62
CA ARG A 474 3.38 -18.43 -13.21
C ARG A 474 4.78 -17.86 -12.99
N TYR A 475 5.81 -18.59 -13.43
CA TYR A 475 7.16 -18.04 -13.42
C TYR A 475 7.29 -16.90 -14.42
N GLY A 476 7.93 -15.80 -13.99
CA GLY A 476 8.13 -14.59 -14.77
C GLY A 476 7.00 -13.56 -14.72
N CYS A 477 7.33 -12.35 -15.15
CA CYS A 477 6.40 -11.32 -15.58
C CYS A 477 6.38 -11.40 -17.11
N TRP A 478 5.22 -11.67 -17.72
CA TRP A 478 5.13 -11.68 -19.18
C TRP A 478 3.68 -11.66 -19.68
N SER A 479 3.51 -11.18 -20.91
CA SER A 479 2.21 -10.99 -21.54
C SER A 479 2.29 -11.24 -23.04
N PHE A 480 1.14 -11.51 -23.66
CA PHE A 480 1.05 -11.59 -25.12
C PHE A 480 0.82 -10.19 -25.70
N LEU A 481 1.41 -9.91 -26.86
CA LEU A 481 1.19 -8.65 -27.56
C LEU A 481 -0.22 -8.60 -28.17
N GLY A 482 -1.08 -7.71 -27.64
CA GLY A 482 -2.46 -7.54 -28.09
C GLY A 482 -3.40 -8.70 -27.71
N GLN A 483 -4.60 -8.71 -28.29
CA GLN A 483 -5.52 -9.84 -28.21
C GLN A 483 -5.08 -10.98 -29.15
N THR A 484 -4.84 -12.18 -28.61
CA THR A 484 -4.51 -13.39 -29.40
C THR A 484 -5.72 -14.28 -29.72
N GLY A 485 -6.87 -13.95 -29.13
CA GLY A 485 -8.14 -14.66 -29.23
C GLY A 485 -8.23 -15.86 -28.29
N GLY A 486 -9.33 -15.97 -27.55
CA GLY A 486 -9.51 -17.02 -26.53
C GLY A 486 -8.93 -16.65 -25.16
N SER A 487 -8.65 -17.66 -24.34
CA SER A 487 -7.91 -17.50 -23.09
C SER A 487 -6.45 -17.18 -23.37
N GLN A 488 -5.99 -15.96 -23.08
CA GLN A 488 -4.57 -15.61 -23.15
C GLN A 488 -4.00 -15.39 -21.75
N THR A 489 -3.01 -16.19 -21.36
CA THR A 489 -2.37 -16.05 -20.05
C THR A 489 -1.52 -14.78 -20.00
N LEU A 490 -1.66 -14.03 -18.91
CA LEU A 490 -0.74 -12.97 -18.51
C LEU A 490 -0.11 -13.41 -17.18
N SER A 491 1.22 -13.49 -17.13
CA SER A 491 1.96 -13.91 -15.95
C SER A 491 2.41 -12.73 -15.13
N LEU A 492 2.08 -12.75 -13.84
CA LEU A 492 2.67 -11.87 -12.84
C LEU A 492 3.09 -12.72 -11.64
N GLN A 493 4.32 -13.24 -11.66
CA GLN A 493 4.84 -14.06 -10.56
C GLN A 493 4.77 -13.33 -9.22
N THR A 494 4.11 -13.90 -8.21
CA THR A 494 4.22 -13.40 -6.83
C THR A 494 5.48 -13.94 -6.14
N PRO A 495 6.22 -13.14 -5.34
CA PRO A 495 6.08 -11.70 -5.13
C PRO A 495 6.82 -10.84 -6.19
N GLY A 496 7.53 -11.47 -7.13
CA GLY A 496 8.51 -10.83 -8.02
C GLY A 496 7.98 -9.74 -8.95
N CYS A 497 6.77 -9.91 -9.49
CA CYS A 497 6.11 -9.01 -10.45
C CYS A 497 5.02 -8.13 -9.83
N MET A 498 4.81 -8.26 -8.51
CA MET A 498 3.72 -7.61 -7.79
C MET A 498 4.06 -6.14 -7.54
N TRP A 499 4.01 -5.29 -8.55
CA TRP A 499 4.16 -3.82 -8.50
C TRP A 499 3.20 -3.19 -9.53
N SER A 500 2.54 -2.05 -9.23
CA SER A 500 1.48 -1.54 -10.11
C SER A 500 2.00 -1.17 -11.50
N GLY A 501 3.14 -0.50 -11.60
CA GLY A 501 3.83 -0.23 -12.86
C GLY A 501 4.24 -1.48 -13.65
N ILE A 502 4.63 -2.59 -12.99
CA ILE A 502 4.87 -3.88 -13.68
C ILE A 502 3.55 -4.46 -14.19
N ALA A 503 2.49 -4.46 -13.37
CA ALA A 503 1.18 -4.94 -13.82
C ALA A 503 0.66 -4.12 -15.01
N ALA A 504 0.78 -2.79 -14.94
CA ALA A 504 0.40 -1.87 -16.02
C ALA A 504 1.24 -2.09 -17.29
N HIS A 505 2.55 -2.36 -17.17
CA HIS A 505 3.42 -2.74 -18.29
C HIS A 505 2.92 -4.01 -19.01
N GLU A 506 2.63 -5.08 -18.27
CA GLU A 506 2.10 -6.33 -18.85
C GLU A 506 0.70 -6.16 -19.45
N PHE A 507 -0.12 -5.26 -18.89
CA PHE A 507 -1.40 -4.87 -19.48
C PHE A 507 -1.24 -4.02 -20.74
N MET A 508 -0.21 -3.17 -20.82
CA MET A 508 0.11 -2.42 -22.05
C MET A 508 0.59 -3.35 -23.17
N HIS A 509 1.38 -4.39 -22.86
CA HIS A 509 1.64 -5.48 -23.79
C HIS A 509 0.32 -6.15 -24.26
N ALA A 510 -0.57 -6.51 -23.33
CA ALA A 510 -1.87 -7.09 -23.67
C ALA A 510 -2.77 -6.17 -24.51
N LEU A 511 -2.56 -4.84 -24.45
CA LEU A 511 -3.24 -3.84 -25.28
C LEU A 511 -2.57 -3.60 -26.65
N GLY A 512 -1.38 -4.17 -26.89
CA GLY A 512 -0.69 -4.11 -28.18
C GLY A 512 0.58 -3.25 -28.22
N PHE A 513 1.08 -2.76 -27.09
CA PHE A 513 2.29 -1.92 -27.03
C PHE A 513 3.56 -2.76 -26.89
N VAL A 514 4.58 -2.40 -27.67
CA VAL A 514 5.96 -2.90 -27.55
C VAL A 514 6.83 -1.89 -26.80
N HIS A 515 8.06 -2.25 -26.49
CA HIS A 515 8.98 -1.38 -25.78
C HIS A 515 9.36 -0.10 -26.52
N GLU A 516 9.52 1.00 -25.78
CA GLU A 516 9.85 2.32 -26.34
C GLU A 516 11.27 2.31 -26.96
N GLN A 517 12.26 1.66 -26.31
CA GLN A 517 13.60 1.51 -26.90
C GLN A 517 13.65 0.53 -28.09
N SER A 518 12.52 -0.04 -28.51
CA SER A 518 12.43 -0.86 -29.72
C SER A 518 11.76 -0.12 -30.88
N ARG A 519 11.36 1.16 -30.71
CA ARG A 519 10.83 2.00 -31.78
C ARG A 519 11.77 2.12 -32.98
N SER A 520 11.18 2.23 -34.16
CA SER A 520 11.84 2.42 -35.46
C SER A 520 12.74 3.69 -35.50
N ASP A 521 12.33 4.75 -34.82
CA ASP A 521 12.96 6.08 -34.78
C ASP A 521 13.91 6.31 -33.59
N ARG A 522 14.05 5.32 -32.68
CA ARG A 522 14.76 5.48 -31.40
C ARG A 522 16.17 6.04 -31.51
N ASP A 523 16.89 5.80 -32.61
CA ASP A 523 18.34 6.05 -32.67
C ASP A 523 18.64 7.56 -32.73
N HIS A 524 17.62 8.42 -32.92
CA HIS A 524 17.70 9.86 -32.68
C HIS A 524 17.72 10.22 -31.18
N TYR A 525 17.12 9.37 -30.35
CA TYR A 525 16.82 9.59 -28.93
C TYR A 525 17.74 8.80 -27.98
N VAL A 526 18.20 7.62 -28.39
CA VAL A 526 19.11 6.77 -27.60
C VAL A 526 20.30 6.28 -28.41
N THR A 527 21.38 5.95 -27.70
CA THR A 527 22.52 5.17 -28.19
C THR A 527 22.49 3.80 -27.53
N ILE A 528 22.45 2.74 -28.33
CA ILE A 528 22.63 1.37 -27.83
C ILE A 528 24.12 1.04 -27.80
N VAL A 529 24.65 0.75 -26.62
CA VAL A 529 26.07 0.43 -26.40
C VAL A 529 26.27 -1.07 -26.54
N TRP A 530 26.22 -1.57 -27.79
CA TRP A 530 26.18 -3.00 -28.11
C TRP A 530 27.25 -3.84 -27.42
N LYS A 531 28.46 -3.31 -27.24
CA LYS A 531 29.58 -3.98 -26.56
C LYS A 531 29.40 -4.22 -25.04
N ASN A 532 28.39 -3.63 -24.42
CA ASN A 532 28.08 -3.79 -23.00
C ASN A 532 26.94 -4.81 -22.76
N ILE A 533 26.27 -5.26 -23.83
CA ILE A 533 25.11 -6.16 -23.79
C ILE A 533 25.60 -7.60 -23.84
N LEU A 534 25.08 -8.44 -22.93
CA LEU A 534 25.29 -9.90 -22.93
C LEU A 534 25.06 -10.50 -24.33
N PRO A 535 25.99 -11.29 -24.90
CA PRO A 535 25.94 -11.71 -26.30
C PRO A 535 24.64 -12.40 -26.72
N GLU A 536 24.04 -13.21 -25.86
CA GLU A 536 22.78 -13.90 -26.13
C GLU A 536 21.56 -12.96 -26.07
N GLN A 537 21.65 -11.83 -25.36
CA GLN A 537 20.56 -10.84 -25.16
C GLN A 537 20.52 -9.74 -26.23
N ILE A 538 21.50 -9.68 -27.14
CA ILE A 538 21.58 -8.70 -28.25
C ILE A 538 20.28 -8.65 -29.07
N HIS A 539 19.51 -9.74 -29.13
CA HIS A 539 18.24 -9.81 -29.83
C HIS A 539 17.14 -8.89 -29.23
N ASN A 540 17.18 -8.62 -27.93
CA ASN A 540 16.23 -7.77 -27.20
C ASN A 540 16.38 -6.27 -27.49
N PHE A 541 17.47 -5.88 -28.15
CA PHE A 541 17.76 -4.49 -28.51
C PHE A 541 17.60 -4.23 -30.02
N ARG A 542 16.97 -5.13 -30.77
CA ARG A 542 16.70 -4.92 -32.20
C ARG A 542 15.46 -4.05 -32.39
N LYS A 543 15.53 -3.06 -33.28
CA LYS A 543 14.37 -2.22 -33.60
C LYS A 543 13.26 -3.04 -34.25
N GLN A 544 12.03 -2.75 -33.86
CA GLN A 544 10.81 -3.26 -34.49
C GLN A 544 10.28 -2.25 -35.53
N VAL A 545 9.41 -2.72 -36.42
CA VAL A 545 8.70 -1.87 -37.38
C VAL A 545 7.44 -1.32 -36.69
N THR A 546 7.64 -0.28 -35.88
CA THR A 546 6.59 0.30 -35.04
C THR A 546 5.76 1.36 -35.77
N ASN A 547 4.43 1.32 -35.59
CA ASN A 547 3.59 2.48 -35.81
C ASN A 547 3.70 3.38 -34.57
N ASN A 548 4.39 4.52 -34.71
CA ASN A 548 4.64 5.42 -33.57
C ASN A 548 3.44 6.31 -33.22
N LEU A 549 2.29 6.16 -33.91
CA LEU A 549 1.06 6.93 -33.70
C LEU A 549 1.27 8.47 -33.79
N ASN A 550 2.28 8.91 -34.53
CA ASN A 550 2.79 10.30 -34.55
C ASN A 550 3.16 10.87 -33.16
N SER A 551 3.35 10.01 -32.16
CA SER A 551 3.76 10.40 -30.80
C SER A 551 5.28 10.64 -30.70
N PRO A 552 5.73 11.61 -29.87
CA PRO A 552 7.15 11.76 -29.57
C PRO A 552 7.70 10.52 -28.85
N TYR A 553 9.03 10.37 -28.85
CA TYR A 553 9.71 9.34 -28.07
C TYR A 553 9.67 9.69 -26.59
N ASP A 554 9.31 8.73 -25.73
CA ASP A 554 9.09 8.97 -24.31
C ASP A 554 10.09 8.23 -23.40
N TYR A 555 11.08 8.95 -22.89
CA TYR A 555 12.02 8.45 -21.88
C TYR A 555 11.35 8.04 -20.56
N SER A 556 10.20 8.65 -20.23
CA SER A 556 9.42 8.37 -19.03
C SER A 556 8.39 7.25 -19.19
N SER A 557 8.33 6.61 -20.36
CA SER A 557 7.40 5.50 -20.61
C SER A 557 7.67 4.32 -19.68
N VAL A 558 6.62 3.70 -19.15
CA VAL A 558 6.73 2.45 -18.38
C VAL A 558 7.19 1.29 -19.27
N MET A 559 7.08 1.44 -20.60
CA MET A 559 7.57 0.51 -21.61
C MET A 559 9.04 0.77 -22.00
N HIS A 560 9.78 1.64 -21.31
CA HIS A 560 11.18 1.93 -21.61
C HIS A 560 12.13 1.06 -20.77
N TYR A 561 13.07 0.38 -21.42
CA TYR A 561 14.17 -0.34 -20.76
C TYR A 561 15.01 0.56 -19.85
N GLY A 562 15.52 -0.04 -18.77
CA GLY A 562 16.52 0.59 -17.93
C GLY A 562 17.87 0.77 -18.61
N ARG A 563 18.60 1.81 -18.19
CA ARG A 563 19.97 2.16 -18.60
C ARG A 563 20.98 0.99 -18.59
N TYR A 564 20.76 -0.01 -17.73
CA TYR A 564 21.66 -1.14 -17.49
C TYR A 564 21.03 -2.51 -17.82
N ALA A 565 19.91 -2.54 -18.56
CA ALA A 565 19.26 -3.78 -18.95
C ALA A 565 20.25 -4.71 -19.68
N PHE A 566 20.31 -5.98 -19.28
CA PHE A 566 21.20 -7.01 -19.85
C PHE A 566 22.70 -6.63 -19.93
N SER A 567 23.19 -5.80 -19.01
CA SER A 567 24.61 -5.41 -18.94
C SER A 567 25.48 -6.55 -18.38
N GLU A 568 26.57 -6.89 -19.06
CA GLU A 568 27.53 -7.92 -18.61
C GLU A 568 28.53 -7.38 -17.56
N GLU A 569 29.05 -6.18 -17.78
CA GLU A 569 30.10 -5.57 -16.94
C GLU A 569 29.60 -4.39 -16.08
N GLY A 570 28.29 -4.18 -15.98
CA GLY A 570 27.68 -3.09 -15.21
C GLY A 570 27.71 -1.72 -15.91
N GLY A 571 28.33 -1.62 -17.09
CA GLY A 571 28.28 -0.42 -17.94
C GLY A 571 26.88 -0.19 -18.56
N PRO A 572 26.51 1.05 -18.91
CA PRO A 572 25.20 1.35 -19.49
C PRO A 572 25.06 0.70 -20.87
N THR A 573 23.94 0.04 -21.12
CA THR A 573 23.57 -0.54 -22.42
C THR A 573 22.73 0.42 -23.26
N ILE A 574 22.05 1.38 -22.62
CA ILE A 574 21.28 2.46 -23.27
C ILE A 574 21.75 3.81 -22.71
N ILE A 575 22.09 4.76 -23.59
CA ILE A 575 22.45 6.13 -23.23
C ILE A 575 21.52 7.11 -23.97
N PRO A 576 20.70 7.92 -23.28
CA PRO A 576 19.84 8.94 -23.90
C PRO A 576 20.58 10.07 -24.63
N LYS A 577 19.83 10.84 -25.42
CA LYS A 577 20.29 11.98 -26.23
C LYS A 577 19.33 13.18 -26.09
N PRO A 578 19.79 14.44 -26.27
CA PRO A 578 21.20 14.83 -26.38
C PRO A 578 21.94 14.73 -25.04
N ASP A 579 21.20 14.75 -23.92
CA ASP A 579 21.74 14.66 -22.56
C ASP A 579 21.79 13.19 -22.10
N PRO A 580 22.97 12.64 -21.76
CA PRO A 580 23.10 11.28 -21.24
C PRO A 580 22.58 11.11 -19.81
N TYR A 581 22.19 12.17 -19.09
CA TYR A 581 21.69 12.10 -17.70
C TYR A 581 20.17 11.95 -17.58
N ILE A 582 19.41 12.03 -18.68
CA ILE A 582 17.96 11.82 -18.71
C ILE A 582 17.59 10.46 -18.03
N PRO A 583 16.60 10.43 -17.12
CA PRO A 583 16.10 9.19 -16.52
C PRO A 583 15.34 8.34 -17.55
N ILE A 584 15.53 7.03 -17.49
CA ILE A 584 14.85 6.06 -18.38
C ILE A 584 14.44 4.80 -17.64
N GLY A 585 13.22 4.34 -17.90
CA GLY A 585 12.60 3.19 -17.23
C GLY A 585 12.25 3.48 -15.78
N GLN A 586 11.24 4.32 -15.54
CA GLN A 586 10.60 4.47 -14.22
C GLN A 586 9.77 3.23 -13.85
N ARG A 587 9.37 3.05 -12.59
CA ARG A 587 8.75 1.80 -12.08
C ARG A 587 7.29 1.98 -11.63
N ASP A 588 6.77 3.19 -11.81
CA ASP A 588 5.71 3.78 -10.99
C ASP A 588 4.32 3.62 -11.61
N GLY A 589 4.22 3.71 -12.94
CA GLY A 589 2.97 3.55 -13.69
C GLY A 589 3.07 4.10 -15.13
N PRO A 590 2.03 3.96 -15.97
CA PRO A 590 2.01 4.52 -17.32
C PRO A 590 2.22 6.03 -17.34
N SER A 591 3.06 6.52 -18.26
CA SER A 591 3.25 7.96 -18.45
C SER A 591 2.01 8.63 -19.05
N ALA A 592 1.96 9.97 -19.03
CA ALA A 592 0.92 10.71 -19.75
C ALA A 592 0.95 10.45 -21.27
N LEU A 593 2.12 10.16 -21.85
CA LEU A 593 2.27 9.78 -23.25
C LEU A 593 1.89 8.32 -23.51
N ASP A 594 2.11 7.40 -22.55
CA ASP A 594 1.62 6.02 -22.63
C ASP A 594 0.08 5.98 -22.70
N LEU A 595 -0.59 6.71 -21.80
CA LEU A 595 -2.05 6.84 -21.80
C LEU A 595 -2.56 7.53 -23.09
N HIS A 596 -1.84 8.54 -23.59
CA HIS A 596 -2.17 9.18 -24.87
C HIS A 596 -2.01 8.23 -26.07
N LYS A 597 -0.94 7.41 -26.12
CA LYS A 597 -0.73 6.37 -27.14
C LYS A 597 -1.86 5.34 -27.12
N ILE A 598 -2.33 4.91 -25.94
CA ILE A 598 -3.51 4.03 -25.80
C ILE A 598 -4.75 4.70 -26.39
N ASN A 599 -5.00 5.97 -26.06
CA ASN A 599 -6.15 6.71 -26.59
C ASN A 599 -6.11 6.85 -28.11
N LEU A 600 -4.95 7.13 -28.70
CA LEU A 600 -4.78 7.18 -30.15
C LEU A 600 -4.99 5.80 -30.82
N LEU A 601 -4.47 4.72 -30.23
CA LEU A 601 -4.58 3.36 -30.79
C LEU A 601 -6.02 2.84 -30.79
N TYR A 602 -6.78 3.17 -29.74
CA TYR A 602 -8.16 2.73 -29.53
C TYR A 602 -9.21 3.80 -29.89
N SER A 603 -8.79 4.89 -30.55
CA SER A 603 -9.60 6.06 -30.93
C SER A 603 -10.55 6.51 -29.81
N CYS A 604 -10.01 6.65 -28.59
CA CYS A 604 -10.71 7.19 -27.42
C CYS A 604 -10.85 8.72 -27.55
#